data_AF-A0A832LUC6-F1
#
_entry.id   AF-A0A832LUC6-F1
#
_cell.length_a   1.000
_cell.length_b   1.000
_cell.length_c   1.000
_cell.angle_alpha   90.00
_cell.angle_beta   90.00
_cell.angle_gamma   90.00
#
_symmetry.space_group_name_H-M   'P 1'
#
loop_
_entity.id
_entity.type
_entity.pdbx_description
1 polymer ?
#
loop_
_entity_poly.entity_id
_entity_poly.type
_entity_poly.pdbx_seq_one_letter_code
_entity_poly.pdbx_strand_id
1 'polypeptide(L)'
;AGYCFAGSAQRDGRRLITVVLNSPQRVEDTIALMEHGFNDWERMELPAGMAVGEAEVVDGEAAKAPLRLAQTLRWVAPKAHKARYRWAVQPTPLRAPVQAGDTAGWLVVYRGAKPILKAPVVAAEAVARRRAFPAGLGWLALLGATMGILGWRCAKRRRYARRVHLRSLHEPYTRFPRTP
;
A
#
# COMPACT_ATOMS: atom_id res chain seq x y z
N ALA A 1 -52.89 -26.36 -14.80
CA ALA A 1 -51.70 -26.25 -13.92
C ALA A 1 -51.94 -27.15 -12.72
N GLY A 2 -51.04 -28.08 -12.40
CA GLY A 2 -51.19 -28.97 -11.24
C GLY A 2 -51.02 -28.24 -9.91
N TYR A 3 -50.75 -28.99 -8.85
CA TYR A 3 -50.56 -28.47 -7.50
C TYR A 3 -49.20 -27.75 -7.38
N CYS A 4 -49.22 -26.49 -6.94
CA CYS A 4 -48.03 -25.64 -6.80
C CYS A 4 -47.93 -25.06 -5.39
N PHE A 5 -46.71 -24.76 -4.95
CA PHE A 5 -46.43 -24.07 -3.70
C PHE A 5 -45.21 -23.15 -3.86
N ALA A 6 -45.30 -21.94 -3.31
CA ALA A 6 -44.17 -21.03 -3.16
C ALA A 6 -44.19 -20.49 -1.73
N GLY A 7 -43.07 -20.63 -1.02
CA GLY A 7 -43.01 -20.25 0.39
C GLY A 7 -41.60 -19.91 0.82
N SER A 8 -41.49 -19.43 2.06
CA SER A 8 -40.20 -19.11 2.67
C SER A 8 -40.19 -19.57 4.12
N ALA A 9 -39.04 -20.05 4.56
CA ALA A 9 -38.79 -20.43 5.95
C ALA A 9 -37.49 -19.79 6.43
N GLN A 10 -37.40 -19.49 7.72
CA GLN A 10 -36.23 -18.90 8.35
C GLN A 10 -35.79 -19.74 9.55
N ARG A 11 -34.51 -20.12 9.61
CA ARG A 11 -33.88 -20.89 10.68
C ARG A 11 -32.44 -20.39 10.86
N ASP A 12 -31.99 -20.20 12.09
CA ASP A 12 -30.63 -19.72 12.43
C ASP A 12 -30.16 -18.48 11.65
N GLY A 13 -31.03 -17.46 11.50
CA GLY A 13 -30.69 -16.25 10.73
C GLY A 13 -30.51 -16.48 9.21
N ARG A 14 -30.87 -17.65 8.70
CA ARG A 14 -30.86 -18.00 7.27
C ARG A 14 -32.29 -18.18 6.78
N ARG A 15 -32.60 -17.58 5.63
CA ARG A 15 -33.91 -17.68 4.98
C ARG A 15 -33.76 -18.47 3.69
N LEU A 16 -34.64 -19.45 3.50
CA LEU A 16 -34.79 -20.17 2.25
C LEU A 16 -36.10 -19.77 1.58
N ILE A 17 -36.11 -19.81 0.26
CA ILE A 17 -37.31 -19.66 -0.57
C ILE A 17 -37.43 -20.97 -1.35
N THR A 18 -38.57 -21.61 -1.27
CA THR A 18 -38.85 -22.88 -1.95
C THR A 18 -40.02 -22.71 -2.89
N VAL A 19 -39.86 -23.21 -4.11
CA VAL A 19 -40.90 -23.20 -5.13
C VAL A 19 -41.02 -24.63 -5.66
N VAL A 20 -42.20 -25.23 -5.51
CA VAL A 20 -42.56 -26.55 -6.02
C VAL A 20 -43.71 -26.36 -7.00
N LEU A 21 -43.54 -26.87 -8.23
CA LEU A 21 -44.52 -26.72 -9.30
C LEU A 21 -45.00 -28.08 -9.77
N ASN A 22 -46.29 -28.20 -10.04
CA ASN A 22 -46.90 -29.41 -10.61
C ASN A 22 -46.63 -30.70 -9.82
N SER A 23 -46.61 -30.64 -8.48
CA SER A 23 -46.40 -31.81 -7.63
C SER A 23 -47.68 -32.24 -6.90
N PRO A 24 -48.20 -33.46 -7.14
CA PRO A 24 -49.31 -34.03 -6.37
C PRO A 24 -49.07 -34.03 -4.85
N GLN A 25 -47.80 -34.17 -4.44
CA GLN A 25 -47.33 -34.21 -3.06
C GLN A 25 -46.61 -32.89 -2.69
N ARG A 26 -47.18 -31.75 -3.10
CA ARG A 26 -46.53 -30.42 -2.94
C ARG A 26 -46.09 -30.11 -1.51
N VAL A 27 -46.76 -30.66 -0.49
CA VAL A 27 -46.48 -30.36 0.92
C VAL A 27 -45.25 -31.16 1.35
N GLU A 28 -45.26 -32.47 1.14
CA GLU A 28 -44.14 -33.37 1.42
C GLU A 28 -42.87 -32.94 0.68
N ASP A 29 -42.99 -32.65 -0.62
CA ASP A 29 -41.88 -32.19 -1.45
C ASP A 29 -41.29 -30.86 -0.97
N THR A 30 -42.16 -29.92 -0.55
CA THR A 30 -41.70 -28.63 0.01
C THR A 30 -40.94 -28.84 1.31
N ILE A 31 -41.46 -29.68 2.21
CA ILE A 31 -40.80 -29.99 3.50
C ILE A 31 -39.44 -30.62 3.23
N ALA A 32 -39.38 -31.65 2.38
CA ALA A 32 -38.13 -32.32 2.02
C ALA A 32 -37.10 -31.34 1.43
N LEU A 33 -37.53 -30.43 0.53
CA LEU A 33 -36.66 -29.43 -0.06
C LEU A 33 -36.13 -28.41 0.97
N MET A 34 -36.98 -27.97 1.90
CA MET A 34 -36.58 -27.09 2.99
C MET A 34 -35.58 -27.78 3.93
N GLU A 35 -35.86 -29.02 4.32
CA GLU A 35 -34.98 -29.82 5.17
C GLU A 35 -33.61 -30.01 4.51
N HIS A 36 -33.58 -30.40 3.23
CA HIS A 36 -32.35 -30.48 2.46
C HIS A 36 -31.58 -29.15 2.46
N GLY A 37 -32.27 -28.04 2.18
CA GLY A 37 -31.65 -26.71 2.14
C GLY A 37 -31.06 -26.26 3.49
N PHE A 38 -31.68 -26.60 4.62
CA PHE A 38 -31.16 -26.25 5.95
C PHE A 38 -30.09 -27.22 6.46
N ASN A 39 -30.23 -28.52 6.15
CA ASN A 39 -29.38 -29.58 6.68
C ASN A 39 -28.08 -29.73 5.89
N ASP A 40 -28.11 -29.60 4.57
CA ASP A 40 -26.98 -29.95 3.73
C ASP A 40 -26.17 -28.74 3.27
N TRP A 41 -26.72 -27.53 3.41
CA TRP A 41 -26.11 -26.30 2.96
C TRP A 41 -25.85 -25.32 4.11
N GLU A 42 -24.77 -24.56 3.98
CA GLU A 42 -24.40 -23.51 4.92
C GLU A 42 -24.01 -22.23 4.19
N ARG A 43 -24.25 -21.08 4.84
CA ARG A 43 -23.80 -19.78 4.36
C ARG A 43 -22.37 -19.57 4.81
N MET A 44 -21.50 -19.26 3.87
CA MET A 44 -20.12 -18.86 4.08
C MET A 44 -19.99 -17.34 3.89
N GLU A 45 -19.11 -16.72 4.67
CA GLU A 45 -18.94 -15.27 4.66
C GLU A 45 -17.48 -14.87 4.86
N LEU A 46 -17.04 -13.85 4.13
CA LEU A 46 -15.84 -13.07 4.41
C LEU A 46 -16.29 -11.62 4.65
N PRO A 47 -16.16 -11.08 5.87
CA PRO A 47 -16.70 -9.77 6.20
C PRO A 47 -15.90 -8.63 5.54
N ALA A 48 -16.59 -7.54 5.22
CA ALA A 48 -15.94 -6.28 4.85
C ALA A 48 -14.96 -5.84 5.96
N GLY A 49 -13.82 -5.27 5.57
CA GLY A 49 -12.78 -4.84 6.50
C GLY A 49 -11.86 -5.97 6.98
N MET A 50 -12.14 -7.25 6.66
CA MET A 50 -11.21 -8.35 6.92
C MET A 50 -9.85 -8.04 6.31
N ALA A 51 -8.77 -8.19 7.09
CA ALA A 51 -7.41 -8.09 6.60
C ALA A 51 -7.11 -9.29 5.69
N VAL A 52 -6.59 -9.03 4.48
CA VAL A 52 -6.40 -10.06 3.45
C VAL A 52 -4.96 -10.18 2.94
N GLY A 53 -4.04 -9.36 3.46
CA GLY A 53 -2.62 -9.42 3.14
C GLY A 53 -2.02 -8.04 2.90
N GLU A 54 -1.03 -7.95 2.01
CA GLU A 54 -0.31 -6.73 1.68
C GLU A 54 -0.13 -6.61 0.15
N ALA A 55 -0.08 -5.38 -0.37
CA ALA A 55 0.36 -5.08 -1.73
C ALA A 55 1.69 -4.33 -1.70
N GLU A 56 2.52 -4.53 -2.72
CA GLU A 56 3.73 -3.72 -2.92
C GLU A 56 3.37 -2.27 -3.26
N VAL A 57 4.17 -1.33 -2.73
CA VAL A 57 4.02 0.10 -2.98
C VAL A 57 5.30 0.63 -3.62
N VAL A 58 5.15 1.16 -4.84
CA VAL A 58 6.22 1.81 -5.59
C VAL A 58 6.29 3.28 -5.20
N ASP A 59 7.50 3.81 -5.03
CA ASP A 59 7.79 5.20 -4.63
C ASP A 59 7.24 5.62 -3.25
N GLY A 60 6.81 4.66 -2.43
CA GLY A 60 6.26 4.88 -1.09
C GLY A 60 7.32 5.02 -0.01
N GLU A 61 6.98 5.72 1.07
CA GLU A 61 7.75 5.72 2.32
C GLU A 61 7.83 4.32 2.93
N ALA A 62 6.74 3.54 2.80
CA ALA A 62 6.72 2.11 3.05
C ALA A 62 6.70 1.34 1.73
N ALA A 63 7.38 0.19 1.69
CA ALA A 63 7.43 -0.67 0.50
C ALA A 63 6.16 -1.52 0.31
N LYS A 64 5.28 -1.57 1.32
CA LYS A 64 4.05 -2.36 1.30
C LYS A 64 2.91 -1.62 1.99
N ALA A 65 1.69 -1.85 1.54
CA ALA A 65 0.47 -1.37 2.15
C ALA A 65 -0.39 -2.56 2.61
N PRO A 66 -0.89 -2.57 3.86
CA PRO A 66 -1.84 -3.58 4.32
C PRO A 66 -3.14 -3.48 3.53
N LEU A 67 -3.76 -4.63 3.26
CA LEU A 67 -4.96 -4.75 2.45
C LEU A 67 -6.14 -5.26 3.27
N ARG A 68 -7.33 -4.72 2.96
CA ARG A 68 -8.60 -5.18 3.51
C ARG A 68 -9.64 -5.42 2.43
N LEU A 69 -10.59 -6.29 2.72
CA LEU A 69 -11.73 -6.54 1.83
C LEU A 69 -12.66 -5.32 1.82
N ALA A 70 -13.01 -4.81 0.63
CA ALA A 70 -13.84 -3.61 0.52
C ALA A 70 -15.32 -3.87 0.85
N GLN A 71 -15.80 -5.10 0.60
CA GLN A 71 -17.20 -5.48 0.78
C GLN A 71 -17.33 -6.92 1.26
N THR A 72 -18.40 -7.21 2.00
CA THR A 72 -18.67 -8.56 2.49
C THR A 72 -18.98 -9.51 1.32
N LEU A 73 -18.26 -10.63 1.25
CA LEU A 73 -18.57 -11.72 0.32
C LEU A 73 -19.39 -12.78 1.03
N ARG A 74 -20.50 -13.20 0.42
CA ARG A 74 -21.35 -14.28 0.94
C ARG A 74 -21.64 -15.30 -0.15
N TRP A 75 -21.54 -16.57 0.17
CA TRP A 75 -21.96 -17.66 -0.71
C TRP A 75 -22.58 -18.80 0.09
N VAL A 76 -23.17 -19.75 -0.62
CA VAL A 76 -23.74 -20.96 -0.04
C VAL A 76 -22.94 -22.16 -0.53
N ALA A 77 -22.56 -23.04 0.38
CA ALA A 77 -21.77 -24.23 0.10
C ALA A 77 -22.43 -25.49 0.70
N PRO A 78 -22.34 -26.65 0.02
CA PRO A 78 -22.72 -27.91 0.65
C PRO A 78 -21.74 -28.22 1.78
N LYS A 79 -22.24 -28.56 2.97
CA LYS A 79 -21.43 -28.88 4.15
C LYS A 79 -20.42 -30.00 3.85
N ALA A 80 -20.85 -31.05 3.14
CA ALA A 80 -20.01 -32.18 2.74
C ALA A 80 -18.84 -31.80 1.80
N HIS A 81 -18.89 -30.63 1.14
CA HIS A 81 -17.90 -30.20 0.16
C HIS A 81 -17.29 -28.84 0.46
N LYS A 82 -17.40 -28.37 1.71
CA LYS A 82 -16.85 -27.09 2.18
C LYS A 82 -15.36 -26.94 1.85
N ALA A 83 -14.57 -28.00 2.00
CA ALA A 83 -13.13 -28.00 1.72
C ALA A 83 -12.75 -27.74 0.25
N ARG A 84 -13.71 -27.85 -0.67
CA ARG A 84 -13.50 -27.49 -2.09
C ARG A 84 -13.50 -25.98 -2.32
N TYR A 85 -13.94 -25.19 -1.34
CA TYR A 85 -13.96 -23.74 -1.42
C TYR A 85 -12.68 -23.16 -0.84
N ARG A 86 -11.98 -22.36 -1.64
CA ARG A 86 -10.77 -21.64 -1.22
C ARG A 86 -10.84 -20.22 -1.74
N TRP A 87 -10.14 -19.30 -1.09
CA TRP A 87 -10.00 -17.94 -1.60
C TRP A 87 -8.52 -17.61 -1.77
N ALA A 88 -8.23 -16.74 -2.72
CA ALA A 88 -6.89 -16.21 -2.96
C ALA A 88 -6.98 -14.72 -3.26
N VAL A 89 -5.98 -13.99 -2.81
CA VAL A 89 -5.82 -12.57 -3.12
C VAL A 89 -4.89 -12.43 -4.31
N GLN A 90 -5.29 -11.58 -5.24
CA GLN A 90 -4.53 -11.17 -6.41
C GLN A 90 -4.23 -9.68 -6.24
N PRO A 91 -3.17 -9.34 -5.47
CA PRO A 91 -2.82 -7.95 -5.22
C PRO A 91 -2.26 -7.32 -6.50
N THR A 92 -2.55 -6.04 -6.70
CA THR A 92 -1.95 -5.21 -7.75
C THR A 92 -1.01 -4.21 -7.10
N PRO A 93 0.24 -4.04 -7.58
CA PRO A 93 1.15 -3.04 -7.03
C PRO A 93 0.54 -1.65 -7.06
N LEU A 94 0.68 -0.92 -5.96
CA LEU A 94 0.23 0.45 -5.82
C LEU A 94 1.39 1.42 -6.06
N ARG A 95 1.08 2.66 -6.47
CA ARG A 95 2.08 3.71 -6.63
C ARG A 95 1.76 4.85 -5.67
N ALA A 96 2.76 5.33 -4.93
CA ALA A 96 2.58 6.40 -3.97
C ALA A 96 2.33 7.77 -4.63
N PRO A 97 1.50 8.64 -4.02
CA PRO A 97 0.85 8.45 -2.72
C PRO A 97 -0.37 7.51 -2.79
N VAL A 98 -0.47 6.59 -1.84
CA VAL A 98 -1.60 5.67 -1.66
C VAL A 98 -2.49 6.20 -0.54
N GLN A 99 -3.80 6.20 -0.76
CA GLN A 99 -4.81 6.53 0.25
C GLN A 99 -5.49 5.27 0.77
N ALA A 100 -5.98 5.33 2.01
CA ALA A 100 -6.82 4.26 2.54
C ALA A 100 -8.11 4.16 1.70
N GLY A 101 -8.43 2.97 1.22
CA GLY A 101 -9.55 2.73 0.30
C GLY A 101 -9.15 2.61 -1.18
N ASP A 102 -7.89 2.91 -1.55
CA ASP A 102 -7.42 2.71 -2.92
C ASP A 102 -7.49 1.24 -3.32
N THR A 103 -8.00 0.97 -4.52
CA THR A 103 -8.17 -0.41 -5.00
C THR A 103 -6.81 -1.04 -5.32
N ALA A 104 -6.52 -2.15 -4.66
CA ALA A 104 -5.24 -2.85 -4.69
C ALA A 104 -5.35 -4.27 -5.25
N GLY A 105 -6.33 -4.52 -6.11
CA GLY A 105 -6.58 -5.81 -6.73
C GLY A 105 -7.86 -6.47 -6.21
N TRP A 106 -7.83 -7.80 -6.13
CA TRP A 106 -9.04 -8.59 -5.97
C TRP A 106 -8.87 -9.82 -5.08
N LEU A 107 -9.89 -10.16 -4.31
CA LEU A 107 -10.02 -11.46 -3.66
C LEU A 107 -10.98 -12.30 -4.49
N VAL A 108 -10.54 -13.50 -4.87
CA VAL A 108 -11.33 -14.44 -5.67
C VAL A 108 -11.61 -15.68 -4.83
N VAL A 109 -12.88 -16.07 -4.75
CA VAL A 109 -13.31 -17.34 -4.16
C VAL A 109 -13.44 -18.36 -5.27
N TYR A 110 -12.87 -19.53 -5.06
CA TYR A 110 -12.83 -20.66 -5.96
C TYR A 110 -13.61 -21.83 -5.38
N ARG A 111 -14.25 -22.61 -6.26
CA ARG A 111 -14.77 -23.95 -6.00
C ARG A 111 -13.99 -24.93 -6.85
N GLY A 112 -13.02 -25.63 -6.25
CA GLY A 112 -11.98 -26.34 -6.99
C GLY A 112 -11.16 -25.36 -7.83
N ALA A 113 -11.04 -25.58 -9.13
CA ALA A 113 -10.35 -24.67 -10.04
C ALA A 113 -11.24 -23.52 -10.58
N LYS A 114 -12.56 -23.56 -10.36
CA LYS A 114 -13.49 -22.60 -10.95
C LYS A 114 -13.68 -21.38 -10.04
N PRO A 115 -13.43 -20.14 -10.50
CA PRO A 115 -13.78 -18.94 -9.75
C PRO A 115 -15.31 -18.79 -9.70
N ILE A 116 -15.84 -18.47 -8.51
CA ILE A 116 -17.29 -18.32 -8.29
C ILE A 116 -17.68 -16.90 -7.87
N LEU A 117 -16.81 -16.21 -7.13
CA LEU A 117 -17.04 -14.86 -6.62
C LEU A 117 -15.74 -14.08 -6.63
N LYS A 118 -15.87 -12.76 -6.76
CA LYS A 118 -14.77 -11.82 -6.77
C LYS A 118 -15.20 -10.54 -6.06
N ALA A 119 -14.36 -10.00 -5.19
CA ALA A 119 -14.58 -8.70 -4.55
C ALA A 119 -13.30 -7.85 -4.58
N PRO A 120 -13.45 -6.52 -4.64
CA PRO A 120 -12.31 -5.63 -4.61
C PRO A 120 -11.63 -5.67 -3.23
N VAL A 121 -10.31 -5.60 -3.29
CA VAL A 121 -9.44 -5.45 -2.12
C VAL A 121 -8.86 -4.06 -2.17
N VAL A 122 -8.82 -3.38 -1.02
CA VAL A 122 -8.40 -1.99 -0.91
C VAL A 122 -7.29 -1.82 0.11
N ALA A 123 -6.48 -0.77 -0.04
CA ALA A 123 -5.52 -0.37 0.96
C ALA A 123 -6.22 -0.06 2.28
N ALA A 124 -5.75 -0.67 3.37
CA ALA A 124 -6.27 -0.43 4.72
C ALA A 124 -5.75 0.90 5.27
N GLU A 125 -4.54 1.30 4.90
CA GLU A 125 -3.85 2.50 5.39
C GLU A 125 -3.25 3.31 4.23
N ALA A 126 -2.99 4.58 4.49
CA ALA A 126 -2.34 5.47 3.52
C ALA A 126 -0.82 5.31 3.56
N VAL A 127 -0.17 5.40 2.40
CA VAL A 127 1.30 5.39 2.27
C VAL A 127 1.73 6.64 1.50
N ALA A 128 2.46 7.53 2.18
CA ALA A 128 2.97 8.75 1.58
C ALA A 128 4.11 8.45 0.59
N ARG A 129 4.37 9.39 -0.33
CA ARG A 129 5.47 9.30 -1.29
C ARG A 129 6.80 9.54 -0.59
N ARG A 130 7.80 8.68 -0.86
CA ARG A 130 9.16 8.86 -0.33
C ARG A 130 9.75 10.17 -0.82
N ARG A 131 10.32 10.95 0.11
CA ARG A 131 11.10 12.14 -0.23
C ARG A 131 12.44 11.72 -0.82
N ALA A 132 12.64 11.97 -2.11
CA ALA A 132 13.94 11.84 -2.75
C ALA A 132 14.82 13.01 -2.34
N PHE A 133 15.76 12.79 -1.43
CA PHE A 133 16.82 13.77 -1.17
C PHE A 133 17.83 13.68 -2.33
N PRO A 134 18.16 14.78 -3.03
CA PRO A 134 19.19 14.71 -4.05
C PRO A 134 20.52 14.37 -3.37
N ALA A 135 21.03 13.17 -3.62
CA ALA A 135 22.31 12.66 -3.10
C ALA A 135 23.55 13.47 -3.58
N GLY A 136 23.32 14.62 -4.23
CA GLY A 136 24.33 15.44 -4.89
C GLY A 136 24.60 16.82 -4.28
N LEU A 137 23.88 17.28 -3.25
CA LEU A 137 24.20 18.61 -2.69
C LEU A 137 25.39 18.62 -1.71
N GLY A 138 25.71 17.47 -1.11
CA GLY A 138 26.80 17.36 -0.13
C GLY A 138 28.20 17.61 -0.73
N TRP A 139 28.47 17.10 -1.95
CA TRP A 139 29.77 17.27 -2.61
C TRP A 139 29.95 18.67 -3.23
N LEU A 140 28.87 19.30 -3.71
CA LEU A 140 28.91 20.69 -4.19
C LEU A 140 29.25 21.68 -3.08
N ALA A 141 28.74 21.47 -1.86
CA ALA A 141 29.11 22.28 -0.69
C ALA A 141 30.59 22.11 -0.30
N LEU A 142 31.13 20.88 -0.39
CA LEU A 142 32.54 20.60 -0.11
C LEU A 142 33.50 21.22 -1.14
N LEU A 143 33.12 21.24 -2.42
CA LEU A 143 33.90 21.91 -3.47
C LEU A 143 33.88 23.44 -3.32
N GLY A 144 32.74 24.01 -2.92
CA GLY A 144 32.63 25.46 -2.64
C GLY A 144 33.54 25.91 -1.48
N ALA A 145 33.63 25.11 -0.41
CA ALA A 145 34.45 25.43 0.76
C ALA A 145 35.96 25.41 0.49
N THR A 146 36.46 24.46 -0.31
CA THR A 146 37.90 24.36 -0.64
C THR A 146 38.35 25.50 -1.54
N MET A 147 37.55 25.87 -2.54
CA MET A 147 37.78 27.04 -3.39
C MET A 147 37.77 28.35 -2.60
N GLY A 148 36.87 28.50 -1.62
CA GLY A 148 36.83 29.65 -0.72
C GLY A 148 38.11 29.79 0.12
N ILE A 149 38.61 28.68 0.69
CA ILE A 149 39.85 28.67 1.48
C ILE A 149 41.08 28.98 0.61
N LEU A 150 41.17 28.39 -0.59
CA LEU A 150 42.28 28.64 -1.50
C LEU A 150 42.28 30.09 -2.00
N GLY A 151 41.11 30.62 -2.36
CA GLY A 151 40.92 32.03 -2.73
C GLY A 151 41.35 32.98 -1.61
N TRP A 152 40.95 32.71 -0.36
CA TRP A 152 41.36 33.49 0.81
C TRP A 152 42.87 33.47 1.03
N ARG A 153 43.51 32.29 0.92
CA ARG A 153 44.97 32.13 1.04
C ARG A 153 45.73 32.92 -0.04
N CYS A 154 45.26 32.86 -1.29
CA CYS A 154 45.83 33.62 -2.40
C CYS A 154 45.65 35.14 -2.23
N ALA A 155 44.48 35.60 -1.78
CA ALA A 155 44.22 37.01 -1.51
C ALA A 155 45.09 37.56 -0.37
N LYS A 156 45.31 36.77 0.69
CA LYS A 156 46.16 37.15 1.83
C LYS A 156 47.63 37.33 1.43
N ARG A 157 48.16 36.45 0.56
CA ARG A 157 49.54 36.58 0.03
C ARG A 157 49.73 37.87 -0.79
N ARG A 158 48.76 38.24 -1.64
CA ARG A 158 48.85 39.50 -2.43
C ARG A 158 48.83 40.76 -1.56
N ARG A 159 48.02 40.76 -0.50
CA ARG A 159 47.97 41.89 0.46
C ARG A 159 49.26 42.02 1.27
N TYR A 160 49.92 40.90 1.59
CA TYR A 160 51.23 40.93 2.26
C TYR A 160 52.33 41.47 1.35
N ALA A 161 52.41 41.01 0.10
CA ALA A 161 53.43 41.44 -0.87
C ALA A 161 53.36 42.95 -1.18
N ARG A 162 52.15 43.52 -1.32
CA ARG A 162 51.98 44.98 -1.53
C ARG A 162 52.42 45.81 -0.32
N ARG A 163 52.29 45.29 0.91
CA ARG A 163 52.63 46.01 2.13
C ARG A 163 54.15 46.05 2.38
N VAL A 164 54.89 45.04 1.91
CA VAL A 164 56.36 45.01 1.99
C VAL A 164 56.99 45.96 0.95
N HIS A 165 56.41 46.06 -0.25
CA HIS A 165 56.94 46.95 -1.31
C HIS A 165 56.75 48.44 -1.01
N LEU A 166 55.72 48.82 -0.25
CA LEU A 166 55.52 50.21 0.19
C LEU A 166 56.45 50.62 1.35
N ARG A 167 57.10 49.67 2.03
CA ARG A 167 57.98 49.95 3.18
C ARG A 167 59.45 50.16 2.79
N SER A 168 59.85 49.78 1.58
CA SER A 168 61.21 50.00 1.06
C SER A 168 61.44 51.37 0.41
N LEU A 169 60.45 52.27 0.45
CA LEU A 169 60.55 53.64 -0.07
C LEU A 169 60.79 54.69 1.02
N HIS A 170 60.96 54.29 2.28
CA HIS A 170 61.32 55.18 3.38
C HIS A 170 62.42 54.55 4.23
N GLU A 171 63.67 54.78 3.85
CA GLU A 171 64.79 54.63 4.77
C GLU A 171 65.77 55.81 4.56
N PRO A 172 65.70 56.87 5.39
CA PRO A 172 66.64 57.97 5.32
C PRO A 172 67.99 57.59 5.93
N TYR A 173 69.02 57.89 5.13
CA TYR A 173 70.45 57.85 5.39
C TYR A 173 70.84 58.56 6.71
N THR A 174 71.34 57.84 7.73
CA THR A 174 72.13 58.45 8.82
C THR A 174 73.05 57.43 9.51
N ARG A 175 74.35 57.46 9.22
CA ARG A 175 75.41 57.04 10.15
C ARG A 175 76.68 57.87 9.95
N PHE A 176 76.90 58.80 10.88
CA PHE A 176 78.22 59.30 11.32
C PHE A 176 78.12 59.48 12.85
N PRO A 177 79.17 59.15 13.61
CA PRO A 177 80.09 60.20 14.10
C PRO A 177 81.57 59.75 14.09
N ARG A 178 82.53 60.58 13.67
CA ARG A 178 83.33 61.56 14.43
C ARG A 178 84.10 61.00 15.65
N THR A 179 85.41 60.89 15.45
CA THR A 179 86.51 60.81 16.42
C THR A 179 86.67 62.12 17.20
N PRO A 180 87.50 62.11 18.25
CA PRO A 180 88.81 62.77 18.13
C PRO A 180 89.98 61.79 18.06
#